data_AF-A0A523AFF9-F1
#
_entry.id   AF-A0A523AFF9-F1
#
_cell.length_a   1.000
_cell.length_b   1.000
_cell.length_c   1.000
_cell.angle_alpha   90.00
_cell.angle_beta   90.00
_cell.angle_gamma   90.00
#
_symmetry.space_group_name_H-M   'P 1'
#
loop_
_entity.id
_entity.type
_entity.pdbx_description
1 polymer ?
#
loop_
_entity_poly.entity_id
_entity_poly.type
_entity_poly.pdbx_seq_one_letter_code
_entity_poly.pdbx_strand_id
1 'polypeptide(L)'
;YEGISEIDARGLYAVPGLIDAHTHVEMSLLTLSEFARVVVPRGNTCIVADPHEIANVLGKKGVLYFLEESKHASIRFYCLVPSCVPSSTLETPGGIITAEDVEELLKFDKVIGLAELMNYPGVLNCDDELIEKICRSELVDGHCPALSGKALNAYVSAGMRSDHESTSIEEAKEKLRLGMRIMVREGSAAKNLQKLKKILGNRYSMLVTDGDRSVFDLLTEGYLDSALRKAFDEGVDEFKALQAVTLNPAEYFGINAGLIAPGRFADVVLLKNLRRFEVEKVILGGKEPVFSRYSYPDEAKMTIKARKISEEDLFLPAGLSRIIEVIDGEILTEESLEIVKGIDTERDILKAVVVERHKGTGNIGKAYVRGFGLKRGAIAQS
;
A
#
# COMPACT_ATOMS: atom_id res chain seq x y z
N TYR A 1 -7.68 -33.74 24.19
CA TYR A 1 -8.18 -32.51 24.85
C TYR A 1 -9.63 -32.35 24.43
N GLU A 2 -10.51 -31.88 25.31
CA GLU A 2 -11.89 -31.51 24.97
C GLU A 2 -12.00 -29.98 25.04
N GLY A 3 -12.71 -29.37 24.08
CA GLY A 3 -12.85 -27.91 23.99
C GLY A 3 -14.12 -27.39 24.67
N ILE A 4 -14.11 -26.12 25.14
CA ILE A 4 -15.35 -25.44 25.58
C ILE A 4 -16.32 -25.25 24.41
N SER A 5 -15.77 -25.03 23.22
CA SER A 5 -16.47 -25.00 21.94
C SER A 5 -15.67 -25.83 20.95
N GLU A 6 -16.37 -26.64 20.15
CA GLU A 6 -15.75 -27.50 19.16
C GLU A 6 -16.22 -27.11 17.75
N ILE A 7 -15.27 -27.05 16.82
CA ILE A 7 -15.54 -26.79 15.40
C ILE A 7 -15.14 -28.06 14.65
N ASP A 8 -16.10 -28.72 14.03
CA ASP A 8 -15.81 -29.89 13.19
C ASP A 8 -15.15 -29.43 11.88
N ALA A 9 -13.88 -29.78 11.72
CA ALA A 9 -13.09 -29.47 10.54
C ALA A 9 -12.79 -30.72 9.68
N ARG A 10 -13.51 -31.83 9.87
CA ARG A 10 -13.30 -33.06 9.09
C ARG A 10 -13.48 -32.77 7.60
N GLY A 11 -12.49 -33.16 6.80
CA GLY A 11 -12.48 -32.95 5.35
C GLY A 11 -12.09 -31.53 4.90
N LEU A 12 -11.74 -30.64 5.83
CA LEU A 12 -11.25 -29.29 5.52
C LEU A 12 -9.73 -29.21 5.70
N TYR A 13 -9.12 -28.21 5.07
CA TYR A 13 -7.74 -27.79 5.34
C TYR A 13 -7.74 -26.69 6.40
N ALA A 14 -6.87 -26.78 7.40
CA ALA A 14 -6.60 -25.68 8.33
C ALA A 14 -5.29 -25.00 7.94
N VAL A 15 -5.35 -23.71 7.61
CA VAL A 15 -4.17 -22.88 7.30
C VAL A 15 -4.13 -21.66 8.22
N PRO A 16 -2.95 -21.06 8.46
CA PRO A 16 -2.89 -19.77 9.15
C PRO A 16 -3.68 -18.73 8.33
N GLY A 17 -4.32 -17.79 9.02
CA GLY A 17 -4.92 -16.65 8.35
C GLY A 17 -3.87 -15.81 7.62
N LEU A 18 -4.28 -15.26 6.47
CA LEU A 18 -3.37 -14.51 5.60
C LEU A 18 -2.96 -13.19 6.27
N ILE A 19 -1.74 -12.78 5.97
CA ILE A 19 -1.11 -11.54 6.43
C ILE A 19 -0.66 -10.78 5.18
N ASP A 20 -1.30 -9.65 4.91
CA ASP A 20 -0.76 -8.72 3.92
C ASP A 20 0.37 -7.90 4.55
N ALA A 21 1.55 -8.03 3.97
CA ALA A 21 2.80 -7.47 4.51
C ALA A 21 2.97 -5.99 4.19
N HIS A 22 2.22 -5.47 3.21
CA HIS A 22 2.27 -4.06 2.81
C HIS A 22 0.98 -3.69 2.08
N THR A 23 0.24 -2.71 2.63
CA THR A 23 -1.03 -2.26 2.05
C THR A 23 -1.39 -0.84 2.44
N HIS A 24 -2.16 -0.18 1.58
CA HIS A 24 -2.82 1.09 1.83
C HIS A 24 -4.34 0.86 1.81
N VAL A 25 -4.99 0.89 2.96
CA VAL A 25 -6.44 0.63 3.04
C VAL A 25 -7.22 1.73 2.33
N GLU A 26 -6.70 2.95 2.31
CA GLU A 26 -7.30 4.12 1.70
C GLU A 26 -7.53 3.95 0.19
N MET A 27 -6.67 3.19 -0.49
CA MET A 27 -6.82 2.89 -1.93
C MET A 27 -8.09 2.06 -2.23
N SER A 28 -8.60 1.32 -1.23
CA SER A 28 -9.89 0.64 -1.34
C SER A 28 -11.09 1.58 -1.26
N LEU A 29 -10.89 2.87 -0.91
CA LEU A 29 -11.97 3.83 -0.63
C LEU A 29 -12.92 3.43 0.52
N LEU A 30 -12.51 2.47 1.35
CA LEU A 30 -13.24 2.00 2.53
C LEU A 30 -12.53 2.43 3.81
N THR A 31 -13.31 2.60 4.87
CA THR A 31 -12.77 2.65 6.25
C THR A 31 -12.20 1.27 6.62
N LEU A 32 -11.23 1.20 7.55
CA LEU A 32 -10.60 -0.08 7.96
C LEU A 32 -11.63 -1.13 8.45
N SER A 33 -12.69 -0.70 9.13
CA SER A 33 -13.75 -1.60 9.64
C SER A 33 -14.56 -2.24 8.52
N GLU A 34 -14.86 -1.47 7.46
CA GLU A 34 -15.58 -1.96 6.28
C GLU A 34 -14.65 -2.74 5.34
N PHE A 35 -13.39 -2.34 5.24
CA PHE A 35 -12.37 -3.14 4.56
C PHE A 35 -12.23 -4.53 5.19
N ALA A 36 -12.12 -4.61 6.53
CA ALA A 36 -12.09 -5.86 7.28
C ALA A 36 -13.33 -6.73 7.00
N ARG A 37 -14.52 -6.13 6.91
CA ARG A 37 -15.77 -6.83 6.58
C ARG A 37 -15.71 -7.54 5.22
N VAL A 38 -14.96 -7.02 4.26
CA VAL A 38 -14.82 -7.60 2.92
C VAL A 38 -13.72 -8.66 2.88
N VAL A 39 -12.56 -8.40 3.49
CA VAL A 39 -11.37 -9.25 3.31
C VAL A 39 -11.24 -10.39 4.32
N VAL A 40 -11.77 -10.23 5.53
CA VAL A 40 -11.65 -11.24 6.60
C VAL A 40 -12.46 -12.49 6.28
N PRO A 41 -13.70 -12.42 5.76
CA PRO A 41 -14.41 -13.63 5.32
C PRO A 41 -13.69 -14.41 4.21
N ARG A 42 -12.75 -13.76 3.51
CA ARG A 42 -11.89 -14.37 2.48
C ARG A 42 -10.57 -14.91 3.03
N GLY A 43 -10.38 -14.90 4.35
CA GLY A 43 -9.22 -15.50 5.03
C GLY A 43 -8.08 -14.52 5.34
N ASN A 44 -8.18 -13.25 4.98
CA ASN A 44 -7.18 -12.25 5.35
C ASN A 44 -7.41 -11.78 6.80
N THR A 45 -6.58 -12.25 7.71
CA THR A 45 -6.75 -12.01 9.15
C THR A 45 -5.84 -10.92 9.69
N CYS A 46 -4.80 -10.53 8.95
CA CYS A 46 -3.83 -9.53 9.37
C CYS A 46 -3.43 -8.62 8.22
N ILE A 47 -3.15 -7.36 8.52
CA ILE A 47 -2.51 -6.41 7.60
C ILE A 47 -1.42 -5.63 8.33
N VAL A 48 -0.38 -5.26 7.58
CA VAL A 48 0.59 -4.23 7.93
C VAL A 48 0.34 -3.06 6.99
N ALA A 49 -0.28 -2.01 7.54
CA ALA A 49 -0.74 -0.87 6.76
C ALA A 49 0.24 0.30 6.82
N ASP A 50 0.43 0.96 5.68
CA ASP A 50 1.00 2.30 5.59
C ASP A 50 -0.11 3.32 5.33
N PRO A 51 -0.53 4.09 6.35
CA PRO A 51 -1.61 5.07 6.21
C PRO A 51 -1.10 6.42 5.67
N HIS A 52 -0.22 6.40 4.67
CA HIS A 52 0.39 7.63 4.15
C HIS A 52 -0.62 8.55 3.48
N GLU A 53 -1.74 8.01 2.98
CA GLU A 53 -2.77 8.79 2.31
C GLU A 53 -3.50 9.70 3.30
N ILE A 54 -4.02 9.11 4.39
CA ILE A 54 -4.66 9.91 5.45
C ILE A 54 -3.65 10.84 6.15
N ALA A 55 -2.37 10.45 6.24
CA ALA A 55 -1.33 11.30 6.80
C ALA A 55 -0.99 12.50 5.89
N ASN A 56 -0.98 12.35 4.57
CA ASN A 56 -0.82 13.48 3.65
C ASN A 56 -1.95 14.51 3.79
N VAL A 57 -3.16 14.08 4.18
CA VAL A 57 -4.31 14.97 4.40
C VAL A 57 -4.33 15.59 5.80
N LEU A 58 -4.08 14.80 6.84
CA LEU A 58 -4.34 15.16 8.25
C LEU A 58 -3.10 15.09 9.16
N GLY A 59 -1.94 14.71 8.62
CA GLY A 59 -0.71 14.48 9.36
C GLY A 59 -0.85 13.35 10.36
N LYS A 60 -0.09 13.44 11.47
CA LYS A 60 -0.14 12.49 12.59
C LYS A 60 -1.56 12.24 13.13
N LYS A 61 -2.43 13.26 13.10
CA LYS A 61 -3.81 13.12 13.56
C LYS A 61 -4.60 12.11 12.71
N GLY A 62 -4.32 12.05 11.40
CA GLY A 62 -4.86 11.02 10.51
C GLY A 62 -4.46 9.61 10.94
N VAL A 63 -3.17 9.41 11.21
CA VAL A 63 -2.62 8.13 11.70
C VAL A 63 -3.28 7.72 13.03
N LEU A 64 -3.46 8.67 13.96
CA LEU A 64 -4.13 8.40 15.23
C LEU A 64 -5.60 7.99 15.07
N TYR A 65 -6.33 8.54 14.10
CA TYR A 65 -7.70 8.07 13.81
C TYR A 65 -7.73 6.67 13.24
N PHE A 66 -6.76 6.34 12.40
CA PHE A 66 -6.64 5.01 11.82
C PHE A 66 -6.30 3.96 12.89
N LEU A 67 -5.42 4.31 13.83
CA LEU A 67 -5.12 3.52 15.03
C LEU A 67 -6.36 3.38 15.93
N GLU A 68 -7.15 4.43 16.11
CA GLU A 68 -8.40 4.35 16.89
C GLU A 68 -9.41 3.42 16.23
N GLU A 69 -9.63 3.55 14.92
CA GLU A 69 -10.50 2.66 14.16
C GLU A 69 -10.07 1.19 14.29
N SER A 70 -8.77 0.92 14.31
CA SER A 70 -8.23 -0.44 14.41
C SER A 70 -8.70 -1.22 15.65
N LYS A 71 -9.12 -0.52 16.72
CA LYS A 71 -9.70 -1.13 17.92
C LYS A 71 -11.10 -1.71 17.69
N HIS A 72 -11.78 -1.26 16.63
CA HIS A 72 -13.15 -1.64 16.26
C HIS A 72 -13.21 -2.57 15.05
N ALA A 73 -12.14 -2.61 14.25
CA ALA A 73 -12.03 -3.47 13.07
C ALA A 73 -11.77 -4.93 13.45
N SER A 74 -12.52 -5.85 12.85
CA SER A 74 -12.34 -7.31 13.04
C SER A 74 -11.22 -7.87 12.18
N ILE A 75 -10.03 -7.30 12.29
CA ILE A 75 -8.81 -7.74 11.62
C ILE A 75 -7.62 -7.44 12.52
N ARG A 76 -6.59 -8.27 12.49
CA ARG A 76 -5.34 -7.95 13.16
C ARG A 76 -4.65 -6.82 12.41
N PHE A 77 -4.49 -5.71 13.10
CA PHE A 77 -3.93 -4.51 12.52
C PHE A 77 -2.53 -4.24 13.10
N TYR A 78 -1.61 -3.89 12.21
CA TYR A 78 -0.34 -3.25 12.48
C TYR A 78 -0.14 -2.10 11.49
N CYS A 79 0.62 -1.10 11.90
CA CYS A 79 0.84 0.13 11.16
C CYS A 79 2.34 0.42 11.09
N LEU A 80 2.77 0.97 9.96
CA LEU A 80 4.06 1.62 9.83
C LEU A 80 3.83 3.13 9.79
N VAL A 81 4.72 3.92 10.38
CA VAL A 81 4.61 5.38 10.35
C VAL A 81 4.92 5.88 8.94
N PRO A 82 4.04 6.68 8.31
CA PRO A 82 4.32 7.26 7.00
C PRO A 82 5.63 8.07 6.98
N SER A 83 6.54 7.73 6.08
CA SER A 83 7.91 8.24 6.09
C SER A 83 8.08 9.55 5.32
N CYS A 84 7.37 9.68 4.19
CA CYS A 84 7.50 10.74 3.21
C CYS A 84 6.19 11.53 3.10
N VAL A 85 5.87 12.30 4.14
CA VAL A 85 4.71 13.20 4.20
C VAL A 85 5.19 14.63 4.46
N PRO A 86 5.30 15.49 3.42
CA PRO A 86 5.05 15.22 1.99
C PRO A 86 6.11 14.32 1.33
N SER A 87 5.79 13.80 0.14
CA SER A 87 6.70 13.02 -0.70
C SER A 87 7.80 13.88 -1.34
N SER A 88 7.51 15.16 -1.58
CA SER A 88 8.46 16.12 -2.19
C SER A 88 8.31 17.54 -1.65
N THR A 89 9.30 18.39 -1.93
CA THR A 89 9.23 19.84 -1.62
C THR A 89 8.41 20.63 -2.63
N LEU A 90 7.91 19.99 -3.69
CA LEU A 90 7.17 20.64 -4.78
C LEU A 90 5.67 20.74 -4.50
N GLU A 91 5.18 20.10 -3.44
CA GLU A 91 3.75 20.01 -3.14
C GLU A 91 3.35 20.81 -1.90
N THR A 92 2.04 21.02 -1.74
CA THR A 92 1.45 21.65 -0.55
C THR A 92 0.56 20.64 0.16
N PRO A 93 1.10 19.85 1.10
CA PRO A 93 0.33 18.80 1.76
C PRO A 93 -0.59 19.38 2.83
N GLY A 94 -1.59 18.60 3.23
CA GLY A 94 -2.44 18.90 4.39
C GLY A 94 -1.76 18.57 5.72
N GLY A 95 -0.96 17.52 5.74
CA GLY A 95 -0.18 17.07 6.88
C GLY A 95 1.33 17.12 6.66
N ILE A 96 2.07 17.00 7.76
CA ILE A 96 3.51 16.74 7.79
C ILE A 96 3.73 15.68 8.86
N ILE A 97 4.66 14.76 8.63
CA ILE A 97 5.17 13.83 9.66
C ILE A 97 6.63 14.19 9.91
N THR A 98 6.94 14.60 11.14
CA THR A 98 8.31 14.93 11.59
C THR A 98 9.02 13.73 12.23
N ALA A 99 10.31 13.84 12.52
CA ALA A 99 11.03 12.80 13.26
C ALA A 99 10.49 12.62 14.69
N GLU A 100 10.06 13.70 15.34
CA GLU A 100 9.39 13.66 16.65
C GLU A 100 8.03 12.94 16.56
N ASP A 101 7.28 13.16 15.48
CA ASP A 101 6.03 12.44 15.24
C ASP A 101 6.26 10.94 15.08
N VAL A 102 7.34 10.53 14.38
CA VAL A 102 7.76 9.13 14.27
C VAL A 102 8.05 8.56 15.65
N GLU A 103 8.87 9.23 16.46
CA GLU A 103 9.20 8.78 17.82
C GLU A 103 7.95 8.65 18.71
N GLU A 104 6.99 9.57 18.60
CA GLU A 104 5.75 9.51 19.36
C GLU A 104 4.81 8.38 18.89
N LEU A 105 4.69 8.18 17.58
CA LEU A 105 3.84 7.13 17.01
C LEU A 105 4.40 5.73 17.28
N LEU A 106 5.72 5.55 17.31
CA LEU A 106 6.35 4.27 17.64
C LEU A 106 6.11 3.82 19.10
N LYS A 107 5.57 4.69 19.97
CA LYS A 107 5.18 4.31 21.34
C LYS A 107 3.89 3.48 21.39
N PHE A 108 3.14 3.40 20.31
CA PHE A 108 1.92 2.59 20.24
C PHE A 108 2.27 1.16 19.84
N ASP A 109 1.84 0.15 20.60
CA ASP A 109 2.15 -1.28 20.37
C ASP A 109 1.79 -1.81 18.96
N LYS A 110 0.89 -1.12 18.26
CA LYS A 110 0.47 -1.47 16.89
C LYS A 110 1.33 -0.84 15.81
N VAL A 111 2.15 0.14 16.15
CA VAL A 111 3.07 0.81 15.24
C VAL A 111 4.42 0.12 15.35
N ILE A 112 4.84 -0.55 14.28
CA ILE A 112 5.94 -1.52 14.32
C ILE A 112 7.16 -1.11 13.50
N GLY A 113 7.12 0.07 12.88
CA GLY A 113 8.24 0.58 12.10
C GLY A 113 7.92 1.84 11.33
N LEU A 114 8.83 2.19 10.43
CA LEU A 114 8.69 3.28 9.46
C LEU A 114 8.28 2.68 8.12
N ALA A 115 7.30 3.32 7.49
CA ALA A 115 6.73 2.87 6.23
C ALA A 115 7.67 3.13 5.06
N GLU A 116 7.22 2.76 3.87
CA GLU A 116 8.01 2.78 2.65
C GLU A 116 8.74 4.10 2.41
N LEU A 117 10.07 4.04 2.34
CA LEU A 117 10.90 5.23 2.13
C LEU A 117 11.08 5.53 0.63
N MET A 118 10.06 6.16 0.04
CA MET A 118 10.03 6.52 -1.38
C MET A 118 11.04 7.61 -1.78
N ASN A 119 11.41 8.52 -0.87
CA ASN A 119 12.42 9.55 -1.12
C ASN A 119 13.85 9.00 -1.00
N TYR A 120 14.16 7.96 -1.78
CA TYR A 120 15.51 7.43 -1.91
C TYR A 120 16.54 8.48 -2.38
N PRO A 121 16.22 9.50 -3.21
CA PRO A 121 17.19 10.56 -3.52
C PRO A 121 17.63 11.34 -2.27
N GLY A 122 16.70 11.66 -1.36
CA GLY A 122 17.00 12.30 -0.08
C GLY A 122 17.92 11.44 0.79
N VAL A 123 17.65 10.13 0.87
CA VAL A 123 18.53 9.17 1.58
C VAL A 123 19.95 9.17 1.01
N LEU A 124 20.10 9.09 -0.31
CA LEU A 124 21.41 9.04 -0.96
C LEU A 124 22.21 10.33 -0.79
N ASN A 125 21.53 11.45 -0.59
CA ASN A 125 22.14 12.75 -0.33
C ASN A 125 22.28 13.05 1.17
N CYS A 126 21.95 12.09 2.05
CA CYS A 126 21.97 12.24 3.50
C CYS A 126 21.16 13.45 3.98
N ASP A 127 19.93 13.60 3.48
CA ASP A 127 19.00 14.62 3.98
C ASP A 127 18.76 14.45 5.49
N ASP A 128 19.06 15.49 6.26
CA ASP A 128 19.12 15.41 7.73
C ASP A 128 17.79 14.96 8.35
N GLU A 129 16.65 15.48 7.87
CA GLU A 129 15.34 15.14 8.40
C GLU A 129 14.96 13.68 8.10
N LEU A 130 15.23 13.20 6.87
CA LEU A 130 14.98 11.81 6.50
C LEU A 130 15.87 10.85 7.29
N ILE A 131 17.17 11.15 7.41
CA ILE A 131 18.09 10.31 8.21
C ILE A 131 17.65 10.28 9.67
N GLU A 132 17.20 11.41 10.23
CA GLU A 132 16.69 11.44 11.60
C GLU A 132 15.47 10.52 11.78
N LYS A 133 14.50 10.54 10.85
CA LYS A 133 13.34 9.63 10.86
C LYS A 133 13.77 8.16 10.80
N ILE A 134 14.70 7.82 9.91
CA ILE A 134 15.22 6.45 9.77
C ILE A 134 15.84 5.97 11.10
N CYS A 135 16.63 6.82 11.75
CA CYS A 135 17.30 6.48 13.01
C CYS A 135 16.33 6.25 14.19
N ARG A 136 15.07 6.67 14.10
CA ARG A 136 14.08 6.45 15.16
C ARG A 136 13.46 5.04 15.13
N SER A 137 13.61 4.29 14.03
CA SER A 137 12.98 2.98 13.86
C SER A 137 13.99 1.87 13.60
N GLU A 138 13.79 0.71 14.24
CA GLU A 138 14.59 -0.49 13.95
C GLU A 138 14.15 -1.20 12.66
N LEU A 139 12.89 -1.03 12.27
CA LEU A 139 12.30 -1.59 11.06
C LEU A 139 11.91 -0.45 10.13
N VAL A 140 12.48 -0.45 8.93
CA VAL A 140 12.19 0.55 7.90
C VAL A 140 11.91 -0.20 6.60
N ASP A 141 10.69 -0.05 6.09
CA ASP A 141 10.33 -0.56 4.78
C ASP A 141 10.89 0.34 3.68
N GLY A 142 11.25 -0.28 2.55
CA GLY A 142 11.84 0.45 1.43
C GLY A 142 10.92 0.54 0.22
N HIS A 143 11.18 1.58 -0.58
CA HIS A 143 10.60 1.81 -1.89
C HIS A 143 11.71 2.37 -2.79
N CYS A 144 12.33 1.51 -3.60
CA CYS A 144 13.49 1.91 -4.40
C CYS A 144 13.44 1.36 -5.82
N PRO A 145 12.50 1.84 -6.66
CA PRO A 145 12.34 1.35 -8.03
C PRO A 145 13.62 1.59 -8.84
N ALA A 146 14.10 0.56 -9.53
CA ALA A 146 15.28 0.60 -10.41
C ALA A 146 16.62 0.98 -9.74
N LEU A 147 16.65 1.13 -8.41
CA LEU A 147 17.87 1.46 -7.69
C LEU A 147 18.83 0.26 -7.67
N SER A 148 20.09 0.45 -8.09
CA SER A 148 21.07 -0.64 -8.24
C SER A 148 22.49 -0.24 -7.82
N GLY A 149 23.38 -1.23 -7.73
CA GLY A 149 24.80 -1.05 -7.50
C GLY A 149 25.13 -0.28 -6.22
N LYS A 150 26.03 0.72 -6.33
CA LYS A 150 26.48 1.49 -5.16
C LYS A 150 25.37 2.30 -4.51
N ALA A 151 24.41 2.79 -5.30
CA ALA A 151 23.29 3.56 -4.78
C ALA A 151 22.36 2.66 -3.96
N LEU A 152 22.05 1.45 -4.47
CA LEU A 152 21.31 0.46 -3.70
C LEU A 152 22.04 0.05 -2.41
N ASN A 153 23.37 -0.15 -2.47
CA ASN A 153 24.16 -0.42 -1.27
C ASN A 153 24.04 0.69 -0.23
N ALA A 154 24.10 1.96 -0.65
CA ALA A 154 23.96 3.09 0.26
C ALA A 154 22.56 3.12 0.90
N TYR A 155 21.52 2.91 0.10
CA TYR A 155 20.13 2.85 0.57
C TYR A 155 19.92 1.71 1.59
N VAL A 156 20.35 0.48 1.29
CA VAL A 156 20.26 -0.64 2.22
C VAL A 156 21.10 -0.40 3.49
N SER A 157 22.29 0.20 3.34
CA SER A 157 23.16 0.51 4.49
C SER A 157 22.58 1.59 5.40
N ALA A 158 21.70 2.47 4.89
CA ALA A 158 21.03 3.48 5.68
C ALA A 158 19.91 2.90 6.58
N GLY A 159 19.37 1.71 6.26
CA GLY A 159 18.50 0.98 7.19
C GLY A 159 17.30 0.25 6.57
N MET A 160 17.03 0.46 5.28
CA MET A 160 15.84 -0.10 4.61
C MET A 160 16.01 -1.61 4.40
N ARG A 161 14.99 -2.38 4.82
CA ARG A 161 15.05 -3.85 4.90
C ARG A 161 14.15 -4.57 3.92
N SER A 162 13.23 -3.88 3.27
CA SER A 162 12.30 -4.46 2.30
C SER A 162 12.18 -3.61 1.05
N ASP A 163 11.59 -4.19 0.00
CA ASP A 163 11.20 -3.49 -1.22
C ASP A 163 10.01 -4.22 -1.89
N HIS A 164 9.06 -3.44 -2.40
CA HIS A 164 7.93 -3.93 -3.19
C HIS A 164 7.98 -3.44 -4.64
N GLU A 165 8.97 -2.61 -5.00
CA GLU A 165 9.05 -1.91 -6.29
C GLU A 165 9.72 -2.68 -7.43
N SER A 166 10.25 -3.87 -7.14
CA SER A 166 10.96 -4.65 -8.15
C SER A 166 10.08 -4.98 -9.37
N THR A 167 10.54 -4.66 -10.58
CA THR A 167 9.81 -4.96 -11.83
C THR A 167 10.43 -6.07 -12.66
N SER A 168 11.69 -6.42 -12.36
CA SER A 168 12.46 -7.47 -13.04
C SER A 168 13.03 -8.48 -12.04
N ILE A 169 13.30 -9.70 -12.52
CA ILE A 169 13.88 -10.75 -11.67
C ILE A 169 15.34 -10.44 -11.31
N GLU A 170 16.05 -9.72 -12.17
CA GLU A 170 17.43 -9.28 -11.96
C GLU A 170 17.52 -8.30 -10.79
N GLU A 171 16.66 -7.28 -10.78
CA GLU A 171 16.53 -6.29 -9.70
C GLU A 171 16.18 -6.97 -8.37
N ALA A 172 15.14 -7.81 -8.36
CA ALA A 172 14.74 -8.53 -7.17
C ALA A 172 15.87 -9.43 -6.61
N LYS A 173 16.64 -10.08 -7.49
CA LYS A 173 17.79 -10.90 -7.09
C LYS A 173 18.94 -10.06 -6.55
N GLU A 174 19.18 -8.87 -7.08
CA GLU A 174 20.19 -7.95 -6.54
C GLU A 174 19.82 -7.53 -5.11
N LYS A 175 18.59 -7.07 -4.92
CA LYS A 175 18.05 -6.68 -3.61
C LYS A 175 18.06 -7.83 -2.60
N LEU A 176 17.67 -9.05 -3.00
CA LEU A 176 17.77 -10.26 -2.17
C LEU A 176 19.22 -10.59 -1.75
N ARG A 177 20.20 -10.41 -2.63
CA ARG A 177 21.62 -10.66 -2.31
C ARG A 177 22.17 -9.67 -1.29
N LEU A 178 21.58 -8.48 -1.20
CA LEU A 178 21.88 -7.48 -0.18
C LEU A 178 21.12 -7.69 1.13
N GLY A 179 20.32 -8.77 1.22
CA GLY A 179 19.60 -9.12 2.44
C GLY A 179 18.24 -8.46 2.59
N MET A 180 17.74 -7.76 1.57
CA MET A 180 16.40 -7.19 1.60
C MET A 180 15.33 -8.28 1.51
N ARG A 181 14.18 -8.05 2.14
CA ARG A 181 12.95 -8.80 1.90
C ARG A 181 12.27 -8.25 0.65
N ILE A 182 11.83 -9.13 -0.26
CA ILE A 182 11.09 -8.70 -1.45
C ILE A 182 9.61 -9.02 -1.30
N MET A 183 8.79 -7.99 -1.43
CA MET A 183 7.34 -8.08 -1.42
C MET A 183 6.87 -8.05 -2.87
N VAL A 184 6.52 -9.22 -3.43
CA VAL A 184 5.99 -9.31 -4.79
C VAL A 184 4.58 -8.75 -4.80
N ARG A 185 4.33 -7.71 -5.61
CA ARG A 185 3.01 -7.11 -5.74
C ARG A 185 2.13 -7.80 -6.76
N GLU A 186 0.85 -7.92 -6.41
CA GLU A 186 -0.20 -8.37 -7.32
C GLU A 186 -1.54 -7.68 -6.98
N GLY A 187 -1.66 -6.44 -7.44
CA GLY A 187 -2.85 -5.58 -7.34
C GLY A 187 -3.62 -5.44 -8.65
N SER A 188 -4.48 -4.42 -8.72
CA SER A 188 -5.33 -4.08 -9.85
C SER A 188 -4.55 -3.40 -10.99
N ALA A 189 -3.65 -2.47 -10.64
CA ALA A 189 -2.73 -1.77 -11.54
C ALA A 189 -1.32 -2.41 -11.54
N ALA A 190 -0.73 -2.63 -10.38
CA ALA A 190 0.62 -3.16 -10.19
C ALA A 190 0.62 -4.71 -10.20
N LYS A 191 1.01 -5.30 -11.33
CA LYS A 191 0.99 -6.77 -11.55
C LYS A 191 2.39 -7.32 -11.83
N ASN A 192 3.14 -7.62 -10.77
CA ASN A 192 4.54 -8.08 -10.87
C ASN A 192 4.71 -9.60 -10.70
N LEU A 193 3.69 -10.31 -10.20
CA LEU A 193 3.80 -11.73 -9.86
C LEU A 193 4.30 -12.60 -11.00
N GLN A 194 3.77 -12.43 -12.22
CA GLN A 194 4.16 -13.29 -13.35
C GLN A 194 5.67 -13.19 -13.66
N LYS A 195 6.23 -11.97 -13.60
CA LYS A 195 7.65 -11.70 -13.83
C LYS A 195 8.51 -12.19 -12.66
N LEU A 196 8.01 -12.04 -11.43
CA LEU A 196 8.77 -12.29 -10.21
C LEU A 196 8.53 -13.65 -9.57
N LYS A 197 7.59 -14.49 -10.02
CA LYS A 197 7.20 -15.75 -9.36
C LYS A 197 8.35 -16.69 -8.97
N LYS A 198 9.47 -16.65 -9.71
CA LYS A 198 10.67 -17.44 -9.42
C LYS A 198 11.39 -17.02 -8.14
N ILE A 199 11.12 -15.83 -7.60
CA ILE A 199 11.66 -15.40 -6.30
C ILE A 199 10.79 -15.87 -5.14
N LEU A 200 9.52 -16.24 -5.39
CA LEU A 200 8.65 -16.78 -4.35
C LEU A 200 9.15 -18.16 -3.88
N GLY A 201 8.81 -18.50 -2.63
CA GLY A 201 9.13 -19.80 -2.05
C GLY A 201 10.50 -19.89 -1.38
N ASN A 202 11.00 -18.75 -0.93
CA ASN A 202 12.07 -18.66 0.07
C ASN A 202 11.59 -17.77 1.23
N ARG A 203 12.31 -17.74 2.36
CA ARG A 203 11.89 -16.97 3.55
C ARG A 203 11.90 -15.46 3.33
N TYR A 204 12.74 -14.96 2.41
CA TYR A 204 12.90 -13.52 2.13
C TYR A 204 11.91 -12.97 1.10
N SER A 205 11.01 -13.78 0.57
CA SER A 205 9.97 -13.31 -0.35
C SER A 205 8.58 -13.38 0.25
N MET A 206 7.81 -12.33 0.04
CA MET A 206 6.42 -12.19 0.45
C MET A 206 5.57 -11.87 -0.77
N LEU A 207 4.27 -12.07 -0.66
CA LEU A 207 3.29 -11.64 -1.66
C LEU A 207 2.39 -10.60 -0.99
N VAL A 208 2.17 -9.47 -1.64
CA VAL A 208 1.41 -8.34 -1.10
C VAL A 208 0.45 -7.80 -2.15
N THR A 209 -0.55 -7.04 -1.71
CA THR A 209 -1.46 -6.36 -2.63
C THR A 209 -1.06 -4.93 -2.93
N ASP A 210 -0.22 -4.31 -2.09
CA ASP A 210 0.09 -2.88 -2.14
C ASP A 210 -1.13 -1.99 -1.86
N GLY A 211 -2.24 -2.54 -1.33
CA GLY A 211 -3.51 -1.82 -1.23
C GLY A 211 -4.19 -1.52 -2.57
N ASP A 212 -3.52 -1.77 -3.69
CA ASP A 212 -3.98 -1.57 -5.06
C ASP A 212 -5.09 -2.57 -5.41
N ARG A 213 -6.26 -2.35 -4.84
CA ARG A 213 -7.49 -3.10 -5.04
C ARG A 213 -8.67 -2.14 -4.96
N SER A 214 -9.32 -1.92 -6.10
CA SER A 214 -10.58 -1.19 -6.13
C SER A 214 -11.67 -1.94 -5.35
N VAL A 215 -12.70 -1.24 -4.87
CA VAL A 215 -13.89 -1.88 -4.25
C VAL A 215 -14.49 -2.94 -5.18
N PHE A 216 -14.49 -2.68 -6.49
CA PHE A 216 -14.98 -3.62 -7.47
C PHE A 216 -14.16 -4.92 -7.45
N ASP A 217 -12.83 -4.82 -7.49
CA ASP A 217 -11.95 -5.99 -7.48
C ASP A 217 -11.99 -6.73 -6.14
N LEU A 218 -12.11 -6.03 -5.01
CA LEU A 218 -12.30 -6.65 -3.70
C LEU A 218 -13.55 -7.54 -3.65
N LEU A 219 -14.63 -7.12 -4.33
CA LEU A 219 -15.89 -7.85 -4.37
C LEU A 219 -15.87 -8.98 -5.40
N THR A 220 -15.27 -8.76 -6.57
CA THR A 220 -15.33 -9.72 -7.69
C THR A 220 -14.17 -10.71 -7.70
N GLU A 221 -12.95 -10.26 -7.43
CA GLU A 221 -11.73 -11.06 -7.48
C GLU A 221 -11.22 -11.46 -6.10
N GLY A 222 -11.37 -10.58 -5.10
CA GLY A 222 -10.85 -10.74 -3.75
C GLY A 222 -9.70 -9.78 -3.43
N TYR A 223 -8.97 -10.09 -2.37
CA TYR A 223 -7.86 -9.29 -1.85
C TYR A 223 -6.57 -10.10 -2.00
N LEU A 224 -5.82 -10.34 -0.92
CA LEU A 224 -4.62 -11.17 -0.93
C LEU A 224 -4.91 -12.63 -1.32
N ASP A 225 -6.11 -13.15 -1.07
CA ASP A 225 -6.55 -14.47 -1.53
C ASP A 225 -6.51 -14.59 -3.06
N SER A 226 -6.81 -13.51 -3.77
CA SER A 226 -6.78 -13.49 -5.23
C SER A 226 -5.36 -13.57 -5.78
N ALA A 227 -4.42 -12.82 -5.18
CA ALA A 227 -3.00 -12.87 -5.51
C ALA A 227 -2.42 -14.27 -5.22
N LEU A 228 -2.81 -14.86 -4.09
CA LEU A 228 -2.42 -16.22 -3.71
C LEU A 228 -2.90 -17.26 -4.74
N ARG A 229 -4.18 -17.20 -5.16
CA ARG A 229 -4.71 -18.08 -6.20
C ARG A 229 -3.98 -17.90 -7.53
N LYS A 230 -3.70 -16.66 -7.93
CA LYS A 230 -2.90 -16.38 -9.12
C LYS A 230 -1.50 -16.99 -9.02
N ALA A 231 -0.87 -16.98 -7.85
CA ALA A 231 0.42 -17.63 -7.65
C ALA A 231 0.34 -19.15 -7.88
N PHE A 232 -0.72 -19.80 -7.42
CA PHE A 232 -0.96 -21.23 -7.67
C PHE A 232 -1.16 -21.53 -9.16
N ASP A 233 -1.91 -20.68 -9.87
CA ASP A 233 -2.17 -20.80 -11.31
C ASP A 233 -0.91 -20.58 -12.14
N GLU A 234 -0.03 -19.68 -11.70
CA GLU A 234 1.28 -19.42 -12.30
C GLU A 234 2.33 -20.52 -12.01
N GLY A 235 1.95 -21.54 -11.25
CA GLY A 235 2.77 -22.72 -10.96
C GLY A 235 3.70 -22.58 -9.75
N VAL A 236 3.47 -21.60 -8.88
CA VAL A 236 4.14 -21.53 -7.57
C VAL A 236 3.59 -22.66 -6.69
N ASP A 237 4.48 -23.37 -6.00
CA ASP A 237 4.09 -24.41 -5.04
C ASP A 237 3.15 -23.85 -3.96
N GLU A 238 2.09 -24.59 -3.66
CA GLU A 238 0.97 -24.11 -2.85
C GLU A 238 1.42 -23.75 -1.43
N PHE A 239 2.28 -24.57 -0.81
CA PHE A 239 2.78 -24.32 0.54
C PHE A 239 3.78 -23.17 0.58
N LYS A 240 4.63 -23.03 -0.44
CA LYS A 240 5.55 -21.91 -0.58
C LYS A 240 4.83 -20.58 -0.79
N ALA A 241 3.77 -20.56 -1.60
CA ALA A 241 2.96 -19.38 -1.79
C ALA A 241 2.16 -19.04 -0.52
N LEU A 242 1.60 -20.04 0.19
CA LEU A 242 0.99 -19.82 1.51
C LEU A 242 2.00 -19.26 2.52
N GLN A 243 3.23 -19.78 2.54
CA GLN A 243 4.29 -19.28 3.42
C GLN A 243 4.57 -17.79 3.17
N ALA A 244 4.55 -17.36 1.91
CA ALA A 244 4.79 -15.96 1.50
C ALA A 244 3.71 -14.98 1.98
N VAL A 245 2.52 -15.47 2.35
CA VAL A 245 1.39 -14.68 2.88
C VAL A 245 1.01 -15.06 4.32
N THR A 246 1.84 -15.84 5.01
CA THR A 246 1.58 -16.26 6.41
C THR A 246 2.86 -16.15 7.24
N LEU A 247 3.73 -17.16 7.18
CA LEU A 247 4.91 -17.27 8.03
C LEU A 247 5.97 -16.21 7.71
N ASN A 248 6.24 -15.94 6.43
CA ASN A 248 7.27 -14.98 6.02
C ASN A 248 6.98 -13.54 6.51
N PRO A 249 5.78 -12.98 6.31
CA PRO A 249 5.45 -11.67 6.88
C PRO A 249 5.41 -11.70 8.41
N ALA A 250 4.93 -12.78 9.03
CA ALA A 250 4.96 -12.91 10.47
C ALA A 250 6.38 -12.87 11.05
N GLU A 251 7.33 -13.57 10.43
CA GLU A 251 8.74 -13.55 10.83
C GLU A 251 9.41 -12.20 10.58
N TYR A 252 9.12 -11.54 9.45
CA TYR A 252 9.73 -10.26 9.13
C TYR A 252 9.32 -9.16 10.12
N PHE A 253 8.04 -9.08 10.45
CA PHE A 253 7.48 -8.05 11.33
C PHE A 253 7.39 -8.47 12.81
N GLY A 254 7.80 -9.69 13.17
CA GLY A 254 7.69 -10.19 14.54
C GLY A 254 6.23 -10.38 15.02
N ILE A 255 5.29 -10.61 14.10
CA ILE A 255 3.87 -10.76 14.41
C ILE A 255 3.62 -12.17 14.97
N ASN A 256 2.90 -12.27 16.08
CA ASN A 256 2.59 -13.56 16.72
C ASN A 256 1.46 -14.35 16.02
N ALA A 257 1.41 -14.34 14.69
CA ALA A 257 0.44 -15.03 13.83
C ALA A 257 1.17 -15.75 12.67
N GLY A 258 0.46 -16.16 11.62
CA GLY A 258 1.07 -16.74 10.41
C GLY A 258 1.59 -18.18 10.55
N LEU A 259 1.35 -18.83 11.70
CA LEU A 259 1.72 -20.21 11.97
C LEU A 259 0.70 -20.88 12.91
N ILE A 260 0.24 -22.08 12.56
CA ILE A 260 -0.58 -22.90 13.46
C ILE A 260 0.37 -23.68 14.39
N ALA A 261 0.60 -23.15 15.58
CA ALA A 261 1.42 -23.78 16.62
C ALA A 261 1.02 -23.30 18.03
N PRO A 262 1.31 -24.07 19.10
CA PRO A 262 1.11 -23.61 20.47
C PRO A 262 1.81 -22.27 20.74
N GLY A 263 1.12 -21.36 21.44
CA GLY A 263 1.63 -20.02 21.78
C GLY A 263 1.43 -18.94 20.70
N ARG A 264 0.93 -19.31 19.51
CA ARG A 264 0.55 -18.36 18.45
C ARG A 264 -0.90 -17.91 18.59
N PHE A 265 -1.24 -16.76 18.01
CA PHE A 265 -2.64 -16.35 17.88
C PHE A 265 -3.42 -17.38 17.05
N ALA A 266 -4.62 -17.73 17.51
CA ALA A 266 -5.53 -18.63 16.82
C ALA A 266 -6.26 -17.91 15.67
N ASP A 267 -5.47 -17.43 14.71
CA ASP A 267 -5.92 -16.85 13.45
C ASP A 267 -5.86 -17.96 12.39
N VAL A 268 -6.97 -18.67 12.21
CA VAL A 268 -7.06 -19.92 11.42
C VAL A 268 -8.15 -19.80 10.37
N VAL A 269 -7.84 -20.26 9.17
CA VAL A 269 -8.79 -20.33 8.06
C VAL A 269 -9.02 -21.80 7.72
N LEU A 270 -10.29 -22.20 7.75
CA LEU A 270 -10.72 -23.51 7.31
C LEU A 270 -11.14 -23.43 5.84
N LEU A 271 -10.54 -24.25 4.99
CA LEU A 271 -10.77 -24.26 3.55
C LEU A 271 -11.41 -25.57 3.11
N LYS A 272 -12.42 -25.49 2.24
CA LYS A 272 -12.93 -26.63 1.47
C LYS A 272 -11.92 -27.10 0.42
N ASN A 273 -11.14 -26.16 -0.12
CA ASN A 273 -10.18 -26.43 -1.17
C ASN A 273 -8.99 -25.48 -1.05
N LEU A 274 -7.78 -26.04 -0.94
CA LEU A 274 -6.54 -25.26 -0.83
C LEU A 274 -6.23 -24.49 -2.12
N ARG A 275 -6.25 -25.17 -3.26
CA ARG A 275 -5.85 -24.60 -4.56
C ARG A 275 -6.80 -23.52 -5.06
N ARG A 276 -8.10 -23.63 -4.79
CA ARG A 276 -9.09 -22.58 -5.09
C ARG A 276 -9.25 -21.56 -3.96
N PHE A 277 -8.54 -21.76 -2.86
CA PHE A 277 -8.67 -20.99 -1.62
C PHE A 277 -10.14 -20.75 -1.22
N GLU A 278 -10.94 -21.82 -1.24
CA GLU A 278 -12.37 -21.74 -0.96
C GLU A 278 -12.60 -21.79 0.55
N VAL A 279 -12.82 -20.61 1.13
CA VAL A 279 -13.00 -20.42 2.58
C VAL A 279 -14.35 -20.96 3.04
N GLU A 280 -14.30 -21.83 4.05
CA GLU A 280 -15.49 -22.29 4.79
C GLU A 280 -15.72 -21.47 6.05
N LYS A 281 -14.66 -21.20 6.81
CA LYS A 281 -14.75 -20.49 8.07
C LYS A 281 -13.44 -19.79 8.40
N VAL A 282 -13.56 -18.62 9.02
CA VAL A 282 -12.41 -17.86 9.55
C VAL A 282 -12.57 -17.72 11.05
N ILE A 283 -11.48 -18.00 11.75
CA ILE A 283 -11.34 -17.88 13.20
C ILE A 283 -10.26 -16.82 13.42
N LEU A 284 -10.59 -15.75 14.15
CA LEU A 284 -9.70 -14.64 14.47
C LEU A 284 -9.54 -14.57 15.99
N GLY A 285 -8.31 -14.73 16.49
CA GLY A 285 -8.04 -14.76 17.92
C GLY A 285 -8.81 -15.85 18.68
N GLY A 286 -9.11 -16.97 18.02
CA GLY A 286 -9.87 -18.08 18.59
C GLY A 286 -11.39 -17.90 18.60
N LYS A 287 -11.93 -16.88 17.94
CA LYS A 287 -13.37 -16.60 17.85
C LYS A 287 -13.80 -16.34 16.40
N GLU A 288 -15.10 -16.44 16.13
CA GLU A 288 -15.65 -15.97 14.86
C GLU A 288 -15.58 -14.42 14.80
N PRO A 289 -15.16 -13.82 13.68
CA PRO A 289 -15.02 -12.37 13.57
C PRO A 289 -16.37 -11.66 13.70
N VAL A 290 -16.39 -10.51 14.37
CA VAL A 290 -17.59 -9.69 14.59
C VAL A 290 -17.38 -8.28 14.04
N PHE A 291 -18.10 -7.93 12.99
CA PHE A 291 -17.87 -6.68 12.28
C PHE A 291 -18.71 -5.53 12.83
N SER A 292 -18.04 -4.49 13.32
CA SER A 292 -18.67 -3.23 13.73
C SER A 292 -18.45 -2.13 12.69
N ARG A 293 -19.18 -1.02 12.82
CA ARG A 293 -18.94 0.20 12.03
C ARG A 293 -18.22 1.21 12.89
N TYR A 294 -17.30 1.94 12.28
CA TYR A 294 -16.64 3.07 12.89
C TYR A 294 -17.03 4.36 12.16
N SER A 295 -17.22 5.44 12.91
CA SER A 295 -17.50 6.76 12.33
C SER A 295 -16.35 7.69 12.65
N TYR A 296 -15.69 8.17 11.60
CA TYR A 296 -14.69 9.21 11.71
C TYR A 296 -15.31 10.53 12.21
N PRO A 297 -14.54 11.35 12.94
CA PRO A 297 -14.97 12.68 13.33
C PRO A 297 -15.14 13.60 12.11
N ASP A 298 -15.95 14.64 12.24
CA ASP A 298 -16.31 15.50 11.11
C ASP A 298 -15.09 16.21 10.49
N GLU A 299 -14.07 16.52 11.29
CA GLU A 299 -12.82 17.12 10.79
C GLU A 299 -12.03 16.19 9.86
N ALA A 300 -12.20 14.86 9.97
CA ALA A 300 -11.63 13.90 9.02
C ALA A 300 -12.49 13.73 7.75
N LYS A 301 -13.73 14.24 7.76
CA LYS A 301 -14.66 14.22 6.61
C LYS A 301 -14.66 15.55 5.84
N MET A 302 -14.43 16.66 6.54
CA MET A 302 -14.48 18.03 6.00
C MET A 302 -13.08 18.53 5.63
N THR A 303 -12.41 17.83 4.72
CA THR A 303 -11.00 18.08 4.36
C THR A 303 -10.81 18.98 3.14
N ILE A 304 -11.87 19.25 2.38
CA ILE A 304 -11.84 20.16 1.22
C ILE A 304 -11.99 21.61 1.69
N LYS A 305 -10.88 22.34 1.71
CA LYS A 305 -10.79 23.78 2.05
C LYS A 305 -10.40 24.65 0.84
N ALA A 306 -10.64 24.14 -0.38
CA ALA A 306 -10.41 24.90 -1.61
C ALA A 306 -11.48 25.97 -1.84
N ARG A 307 -11.10 27.08 -2.50
CA ARG A 307 -12.08 28.01 -3.07
C ARG A 307 -12.74 27.40 -4.31
N LYS A 308 -13.90 27.94 -4.69
CA LYS A 308 -14.53 27.61 -5.98
C LYS A 308 -13.61 28.05 -7.13
N ILE A 309 -13.39 27.12 -8.07
CA ILE A 309 -12.58 27.31 -9.27
C ILE A 309 -13.45 27.95 -10.36
N SER A 310 -12.90 28.89 -11.13
CA SER A 310 -13.55 29.50 -12.30
C SER A 310 -12.90 29.05 -13.63
N GLU A 311 -13.47 29.45 -14.77
CA GLU A 311 -12.90 29.10 -16.07
C GLU A 311 -11.52 29.73 -16.30
N GLU A 312 -11.30 30.94 -15.76
CA GLU A 312 -10.03 31.65 -15.82
C GLU A 312 -8.93 30.88 -15.08
N ASP A 313 -9.27 30.24 -13.97
CA ASP A 313 -8.34 29.41 -13.21
C ASP A 313 -7.81 28.24 -14.05
N LEU A 314 -8.65 27.70 -14.96
CA LEU A 314 -8.32 26.57 -15.85
C LEU A 314 -7.61 27.01 -17.15
N PHE A 315 -7.43 28.31 -17.37
CA PHE A 315 -6.82 28.81 -18.60
C PHE A 315 -5.32 28.48 -18.67
N LEU A 316 -4.88 28.00 -19.83
CA LEU A 316 -3.48 27.83 -20.21
C LEU A 316 -3.25 28.58 -21.53
N PRO A 317 -2.23 29.46 -21.60
CA PRO A 317 -1.95 30.23 -22.81
C PRO A 317 -1.39 29.33 -23.92
N ALA A 318 -1.66 29.73 -25.17
CA ALA A 318 -1.01 29.13 -26.33
C ALA A 318 0.49 29.46 -26.35
N GLY A 319 1.32 28.51 -26.76
CA GLY A 319 2.76 28.71 -26.86
C GLY A 319 3.54 27.40 -26.82
N LEU A 320 4.88 27.53 -26.84
CA LEU A 320 5.78 26.42 -26.59
C LEU A 320 5.56 25.91 -25.16
N SER A 321 5.09 24.68 -25.03
CA SER A 321 4.70 24.09 -23.76
C SER A 321 5.35 22.73 -23.57
N ARG A 322 5.77 22.44 -22.34
CA ARG A 322 6.14 21.09 -21.93
C ARG A 322 4.86 20.30 -21.67
N ILE A 323 4.78 19.11 -22.23
CA ILE A 323 3.62 18.21 -22.14
C ILE A 323 4.06 16.99 -21.34
N ILE A 324 3.27 16.62 -20.34
CA ILE A 324 3.44 15.37 -19.58
C ILE A 324 2.86 14.24 -20.44
N GLU A 325 3.66 13.24 -20.78
CA GLU A 325 3.21 12.09 -21.56
C GLU A 325 2.96 10.90 -20.63
N VAL A 326 1.69 10.55 -20.48
CA VAL A 326 1.23 9.40 -19.70
C VAL A 326 1.29 8.17 -20.59
N ILE A 327 1.86 7.10 -20.06
CA ILE A 327 1.95 5.80 -20.73
C ILE A 327 0.91 4.88 -20.10
N ASP A 328 0.02 4.33 -20.93
CA ASP A 328 -1.06 3.45 -20.46
C ASP A 328 -0.50 2.23 -19.72
N GLY A 329 -0.97 2.00 -18.50
CA GLY A 329 -0.53 0.90 -17.64
C GLY A 329 0.83 1.09 -16.95
N GLU A 330 1.43 2.29 -17.00
CA GLU A 330 2.69 2.59 -16.31
C GLU A 330 2.57 3.76 -15.33
N ILE A 331 3.38 3.73 -14.27
CA ILE A 331 3.52 4.84 -13.31
C ILE A 331 4.50 5.90 -13.86
N LEU A 332 5.39 5.50 -14.78
CA LEU A 332 6.35 6.39 -15.41
C LEU A 332 5.67 7.30 -16.44
N THR A 333 6.19 8.53 -16.54
CA THR A 333 5.78 9.52 -17.53
C THR A 333 6.98 9.98 -18.35
N GLU A 334 6.74 10.29 -19.62
CA GLU A 334 7.70 10.96 -20.49
C GLU A 334 7.37 12.46 -20.62
N GLU A 335 8.22 13.20 -21.32
CA GLU A 335 7.96 14.61 -21.64
C GLU A 335 8.24 14.93 -23.11
N SER A 336 7.43 15.84 -23.65
CA SER A 336 7.67 16.46 -24.96
C SER A 336 7.53 17.97 -24.90
N LEU A 337 8.09 18.65 -25.90
CA LEU A 337 8.07 20.11 -26.01
C LEU A 337 7.50 20.52 -27.37
N GLU A 338 6.33 21.14 -27.37
CA GLU A 338 5.60 21.46 -28.60
C GLU A 338 4.85 22.79 -28.51
N ILE A 339 4.53 23.38 -29.66
CA ILE A 339 3.64 24.55 -29.71
C ILE A 339 2.20 24.07 -29.58
N VAL A 340 1.56 24.46 -28.49
CA VAL A 340 0.17 24.12 -28.15
C VAL A 340 -0.69 25.37 -28.28
N LYS A 341 -1.88 25.24 -28.89
CA LYS A 341 -2.85 26.36 -29.03
C LYS A 341 -3.99 26.32 -28.01
N GLY A 342 -4.07 25.26 -27.21
CA GLY A 342 -5.19 24.92 -26.36
C GLY A 342 -5.37 23.41 -26.29
N ILE A 343 -6.54 22.98 -25.82
CA ILE A 343 -6.94 21.57 -25.88
C ILE A 343 -7.09 21.14 -27.34
N ASP A 344 -6.52 20.00 -27.70
CA ASP A 344 -6.64 19.37 -29.00
C ASP A 344 -6.86 17.87 -28.81
N THR A 345 -8.13 17.45 -28.86
CA THR A 345 -8.51 16.05 -28.61
C THR A 345 -8.03 15.11 -29.70
N GLU A 346 -7.76 15.59 -30.92
CA GLU A 346 -7.27 14.73 -32.02
C GLU A 346 -5.80 14.37 -31.81
N ARG A 347 -5.02 15.31 -31.27
CA ARG A 347 -3.62 15.08 -30.85
C ARG A 347 -3.48 14.62 -29.40
N ASP A 348 -4.60 14.39 -28.73
CA ASP A 348 -4.69 14.06 -27.31
C ASP A 348 -3.94 15.03 -26.39
N ILE A 349 -3.98 16.32 -26.70
CA ILE A 349 -3.42 17.36 -25.84
C ILE A 349 -4.53 17.89 -24.94
N LEU A 350 -4.50 17.46 -23.68
CA LEU A 350 -5.50 17.76 -22.67
C LEU A 350 -4.89 18.60 -21.54
N LYS A 351 -5.71 19.05 -20.59
CA LYS A 351 -5.24 19.80 -19.41
C LYS A 351 -5.19 18.88 -18.19
N ALA A 352 -4.09 18.96 -17.45
CA ALA A 352 -4.01 18.49 -16.07
C ALA A 352 -4.00 19.70 -15.14
N VAL A 353 -4.88 19.71 -14.14
CA VAL A 353 -5.02 20.81 -13.20
C VAL A 353 -5.01 20.25 -11.78
N VAL A 354 -4.12 20.77 -10.94
CA VAL A 354 -3.98 20.41 -9.53
C VAL A 354 -4.35 21.61 -8.69
N VAL A 355 -5.35 21.49 -7.83
CA VAL A 355 -5.83 22.58 -6.98
C VAL A 355 -5.50 22.27 -5.53
N GLU A 356 -4.80 23.20 -4.88
CA GLU A 356 -4.50 23.07 -3.46
C GLU A 356 -5.79 23.14 -2.64
N ARG A 357 -6.07 22.06 -1.90
CA ARG A 357 -7.36 21.85 -1.23
C ARG A 357 -7.31 21.76 0.28
N HIS A 358 -6.15 21.83 0.91
CA HIS A 358 -5.98 21.58 2.34
C HIS A 358 -5.88 22.87 3.17
N LYS A 359 -5.26 23.92 2.61
CA LYS A 359 -4.96 25.18 3.28
C LYS A 359 -5.72 26.37 2.69
N GLY A 360 -6.34 26.19 1.52
CA GLY A 360 -7.12 27.25 0.87
C GLY A 360 -6.23 28.37 0.33
N THR A 361 -4.98 28.06 -0.02
CA THR A 361 -4.00 29.02 -0.54
C THR A 361 -4.42 29.64 -1.87
N GLY A 362 -5.26 28.93 -2.63
CA GLY A 362 -5.64 29.29 -3.99
C GLY A 362 -4.59 28.91 -5.03
N ASN A 363 -3.55 28.16 -4.65
CA ASN A 363 -2.54 27.63 -5.58
C ASN A 363 -3.18 26.64 -6.56
N ILE A 364 -2.91 26.83 -7.84
CA ILE A 364 -3.40 25.98 -8.93
C ILE A 364 -2.24 25.68 -9.89
N GLY A 365 -1.80 24.43 -9.90
CA GLY A 365 -0.86 23.90 -10.89
C GLY A 365 -1.59 23.55 -12.18
N LYS A 366 -1.00 23.87 -13.33
CA LYS A 366 -1.58 23.59 -14.64
C LYS A 366 -0.51 23.08 -15.60
N ALA A 367 -0.83 22.02 -16.31
CA ALA A 367 0.02 21.47 -17.36
C ALA A 367 -0.82 20.98 -18.53
N TYR A 368 -0.16 20.79 -19.68
CA TYR A 368 -0.70 19.96 -20.75
C TYR A 368 -0.29 18.51 -20.51
N VAL A 369 -1.20 17.60 -20.83
CA VAL A 369 -0.99 16.15 -20.72
C VAL A 369 -1.39 15.47 -22.02
N ARG A 370 -0.70 14.38 -22.35
CA ARG A 370 -0.97 13.50 -23.50
C ARG A 370 -0.98 12.05 -23.05
N GLY A 371 -1.78 11.20 -23.70
CA GLY A 371 -1.90 9.77 -23.41
C GLY A 371 -3.16 9.38 -22.65
N PHE A 372 -4.08 10.32 -22.38
CA PHE A 372 -5.28 10.08 -21.57
C PHE A 372 -6.52 9.76 -22.42
N GLY A 373 -6.55 10.14 -23.69
CA GLY A 373 -7.57 9.73 -24.68
C GLY A 373 -8.97 10.35 -24.52
N LEU A 374 -9.16 11.32 -23.62
CA LEU A 374 -10.47 11.91 -23.35
C LEU A 374 -10.93 12.81 -24.51
N LYS A 375 -12.02 12.43 -25.18
CA LYS A 375 -12.58 13.22 -26.31
C LYS A 375 -13.63 14.25 -25.90
N ARG A 376 -14.26 14.12 -24.73
CA ARG A 376 -15.26 15.06 -24.20
C ARG A 376 -15.37 14.96 -22.68
N GLY A 377 -15.73 16.06 -22.03
CA GLY A 377 -15.96 16.11 -20.57
C GLY A 377 -14.68 16.35 -19.76
N ALA A 378 -14.75 16.04 -18.47
CA ALA A 378 -13.63 16.15 -17.53
C ALA A 378 -13.78 15.10 -16.42
N ILE A 379 -12.68 14.78 -15.75
CA ILE A 379 -12.64 13.91 -14.56
C ILE A 379 -12.06 14.74 -13.41
N ALA A 380 -12.66 14.62 -12.23
CA ALA A 380 -12.18 15.26 -11.01
C ALA A 380 -12.13 14.21 -9.90
N GLN A 381 -11.01 14.16 -9.18
CA GLN A 381 -10.74 13.26 -8.07
C GLN A 381 -9.99 14.03 -6.97
N SER A 382 -10.11 13.58 -5.72
CA SER A 382 -9.48 14.20 -4.55
C SER A 382 -9.13 13.16 -3.49
#